data_AF-A0A2A4HM70-F1
#
_entry.id   AF-A0A2A4HM70-F1
#
_cell.length_a   1.000
_cell.length_b   1.000
_cell.length_c   1.000
_cell.angle_alpha   90.00
_cell.angle_beta   90.00
_cell.angle_gamma   90.00
#
_symmetry.space_group_name_H-M   'P 1'
#
loop_
_entity.id
_entity.type
_entity.pdbx_description
1 polymer ?
#
loop_
_entity_poly.entity_id
_entity_poly.type
_entity_poly.pdbx_seq_one_letter_code
_entity_poly.pdbx_strand_id
1 'polypeptide(L)'
;MQHTQQQINLTDISQAGLQLAIQEIRGEMFDTPECDYTIAKLLSHCGQFDAAERHIDEMLLKWGASPDVVSLADQAYVDMARLNATNISLNHARTAHPISSSLFTSQASALA
;
A
#
# COMPACT_ATOMS: atom_id res chain seq x y z
N MET A 1 27.85 -20.05 -21.00
CA MET A 1 26.49 -20.33 -20.46
C MET A 1 26.12 -19.19 -19.54
N GLN A 2 24.95 -18.61 -19.80
CA GLN A 2 24.52 -17.31 -19.29
C GLN A 2 24.20 -17.40 -17.80
N HIS A 3 24.80 -16.50 -16.99
CA HIS A 3 24.36 -16.26 -15.62
C HIS A 3 22.98 -15.59 -15.67
N THR A 4 21.91 -16.36 -15.53
CA THR A 4 20.56 -15.83 -15.37
C THR A 4 20.47 -15.08 -14.05
N GLN A 5 20.31 -13.77 -14.17
CA GLN A 5 20.07 -12.79 -13.12
C GLN A 5 18.91 -13.24 -12.22
N GLN A 6 19.20 -13.68 -10.99
CA GLN A 6 18.22 -13.75 -9.90
C GLN A 6 18.06 -12.35 -9.30
N GLN A 7 17.54 -11.41 -10.09
CA GLN A 7 16.82 -10.28 -9.53
C GLN A 7 15.43 -10.82 -9.19
N ILE A 8 15.34 -11.56 -8.08
CA ILE A 8 14.05 -11.83 -7.46
C ILE A 8 13.54 -10.44 -7.04
N ASN A 9 12.69 -9.83 -7.87
CA ASN A 9 12.18 -8.50 -7.64
C ASN A 9 11.47 -8.51 -6.29
N LEU A 10 12.01 -7.79 -5.31
CA LEU A 10 11.40 -7.61 -3.99
C LEU A 10 9.96 -7.09 -4.11
N THR A 11 9.66 -6.37 -5.19
CA THR A 11 8.31 -5.92 -5.57
C THR A 11 7.36 -7.10 -5.81
N ASP A 12 7.79 -8.16 -6.50
CA ASP A 12 6.96 -9.34 -6.77
C ASP A 12 6.70 -10.13 -5.48
N ILE A 13 7.70 -10.21 -4.58
CA ILE A 13 7.53 -10.79 -3.24
C ILE A 13 6.51 -9.99 -2.43
N SER A 14 6.56 -8.65 -2.48
CA SER A 14 5.62 -7.79 -1.76
C SER A 14 4.17 -7.94 -2.28
N GLN A 15 4.00 -8.12 -3.59
CA GLN A 15 2.69 -8.34 -4.20
C GLN A 15 2.14 -9.74 -3.89
N ALA A 16 3.00 -10.77 -3.92
CA ALA A 16 2.61 -12.13 -3.55
C ALA A 16 2.18 -12.20 -2.06
N GLY A 17 2.89 -11.50 -1.17
CA GLY A 17 2.51 -11.40 0.24
C GLY A 17 1.16 -10.72 0.45
N LEU A 18 0.88 -9.65 -0.29
CA LEU A 18 -0.43 -8.98 -0.27
C LEU A 18 -1.55 -9.91 -0.74
N GLN A 19 -1.33 -10.65 -1.83
CA GLN A 19 -2.32 -11.63 -2.31
C GLN A 19 -2.58 -12.73 -1.29
N LEU A 20 -1.54 -13.23 -0.62
CA LEU A 20 -1.69 -14.23 0.42
C LEU A 20 -2.55 -13.70 1.58
N ALA A 21 -2.25 -12.50 2.07
CA ALA A 21 -3.02 -11.88 3.14
C ALA A 21 -4.51 -11.67 2.76
N ILE A 22 -4.79 -11.27 1.52
CA ILE A 22 -6.17 -11.16 1.02
C ILE A 22 -6.88 -12.52 1.04
N GLN A 23 -6.19 -13.59 0.64
CA GLN A 23 -6.78 -14.94 0.65
C GLN A 23 -7.01 -15.47 2.05
N GLU A 24 -6.11 -15.17 3.00
CA GLU A 24 -6.29 -15.49 4.42
C GLU A 24 -7.53 -14.76 4.98
N ILE A 25 -7.65 -13.45 4.73
CA ILE A 25 -8.84 -12.68 5.14
C ILE A 25 -10.13 -13.29 4.60
N ARG A 26 -10.15 -13.68 3.31
CA ARG A 26 -11.32 -14.33 2.70
C ARG A 26 -11.61 -15.70 3.31
N GLY A 27 -10.57 -16.46 3.64
CA GLY A 27 -10.69 -17.77 4.28
C GLY A 27 -11.25 -17.67 5.71
N GLU A 28 -10.89 -16.61 6.45
CA GLU A 28 -11.28 -16.41 7.85
C GLU A 28 -12.64 -15.71 8.00
N MET A 29 -12.90 -14.67 7.21
CA MET A 29 -14.09 -13.81 7.36
C MET A 29 -15.29 -14.26 6.51
N PHE A 30 -15.10 -15.26 5.64
CA PHE A 30 -16.09 -15.71 4.66
C PHE A 30 -16.58 -14.58 3.74
N ASP A 31 -17.59 -14.87 2.93
CA ASP A 31 -18.15 -13.91 2.01
C ASP A 31 -19.13 -12.98 2.74
N THR A 32 -18.62 -11.85 3.25
CA THR A 32 -19.35 -10.83 4.01
C THR A 32 -18.95 -9.43 3.57
N PRO A 33 -19.80 -8.40 3.73
CA PRO A 33 -19.41 -7.02 3.43
C PRO A 33 -18.24 -6.54 4.32
N GLU A 34 -18.11 -7.04 5.55
CA GLU A 34 -16.98 -6.76 6.43
C GLU A 34 -15.66 -7.32 5.87
N CYS A 35 -15.70 -8.47 5.19
CA CYS A 35 -14.54 -9.03 4.50
C CYS A 35 -14.06 -8.08 3.38
N ASP A 36 -14.98 -7.64 2.51
CA ASP A 36 -14.67 -6.73 1.40
C ASP A 36 -14.14 -5.38 1.93
N TYR A 37 -14.73 -4.83 3.00
CA TYR A 37 -14.20 -3.66 3.71
C TYR A 37 -12.77 -3.87 4.22
N THR A 38 -12.49 -5.02 4.85
CA THR A 38 -11.17 -5.32 5.43
C THR A 38 -10.10 -5.44 4.34
N ILE A 39 -10.43 -6.03 3.20
CA ILE A 39 -9.55 -6.09 2.04
C ILE A 39 -9.29 -4.69 1.47
N ALA A 40 -10.33 -3.86 1.30
CA ALA A 40 -10.16 -2.48 0.82
C ALA A 40 -9.25 -1.65 1.74
N LYS A 41 -9.38 -1.84 3.05
CA LYS A 41 -8.50 -1.22 4.06
C LYS A 41 -7.05 -1.68 3.93
N LEU A 42 -6.82 -2.98 3.75
CA LEU A 42 -5.48 -3.53 3.52
C LEU A 42 -4.85 -2.95 2.24
N LEU A 43 -5.60 -2.93 1.14
CA LEU A 43 -5.15 -2.34 -0.13
C LEU A 43 -4.76 -0.86 0.04
N SER A 44 -5.55 -0.10 0.79
CA SER A 44 -5.24 1.30 1.14
C SER A 44 -3.94 1.44 1.94
N HIS A 45 -3.70 0.55 2.92
CA HIS A 45 -2.44 0.53 3.68
C HIS A 45 -1.23 0.20 2.82
N CYS A 46 -1.40 -0.63 1.79
CA CYS A 46 -0.37 -0.92 0.81
C CYS A 46 -0.20 0.16 -0.27
N GLY A 47 -0.96 1.26 -0.19
CA GLY A 47 -0.93 2.36 -1.16
C GLY A 47 -1.61 2.02 -2.50
N GLN A 48 -2.34 0.91 -2.58
CA GLN A 48 -3.11 0.50 -3.77
C GLN A 48 -4.50 1.15 -3.74
N PHE A 49 -4.55 2.48 -3.79
CA PHE A 49 -5.79 3.24 -3.62
C PHE A 49 -6.82 2.95 -4.72
N ASP A 50 -6.41 2.88 -5.99
CA ASP A 50 -7.32 2.57 -7.09
C ASP A 50 -7.94 1.16 -6.97
N ALA A 51 -7.16 0.21 -6.44
CA ALA A 51 -7.65 -1.14 -6.19
C ALA A 51 -8.60 -1.18 -4.99
N ALA A 52 -8.31 -0.40 -3.94
CA ALA A 52 -9.18 -0.25 -2.78
C ALA A 52 -10.53 0.37 -3.16
N GLU A 53 -10.52 1.47 -3.92
CA GLU A 53 -11.74 2.13 -4.41
C GLU A 53 -12.62 1.18 -5.22
N ARG A 54 -12.04 0.51 -6.22
CA ARG A 54 -12.77 -0.47 -7.02
C ARG A 54 -13.34 -1.60 -6.17
N HIS A 55 -12.65 -2.01 -5.11
CA HIS A 55 -13.14 -3.05 -4.22
C HIS A 55 -14.32 -2.58 -3.36
N ILE A 56 -14.34 -1.31 -2.95
CA ILE A 56 -15.48 -0.68 -2.26
C ILE A 56 -16.69 -0.60 -3.20
N ASP A 57 -16.47 -0.23 -4.47
CA ASP A 57 -17.53 -0.21 -5.49
C ASP A 57 -18.11 -1.62 -5.72
N GLU A 58 -17.24 -2.63 -5.84
CA GLU A 58 -17.63 -4.04 -5.99
C GLU A 58 -18.45 -4.52 -4.77
N MET A 59 -18.08 -4.13 -3.55
CA MET A 59 -18.83 -4.42 -2.32
C MET A 59 -20.26 -3.85 -2.39
N LEU A 60 -20.41 -2.58 -2.76
CA LEU A 60 -21.71 -1.93 -2.89
C LEU A 60 -22.57 -2.57 -3.99
N LEU A 61 -21.95 -2.97 -5.10
CA LEU A 61 -22.64 -3.66 -6.19
C LEU A 61 -23.12 -5.06 -5.78
N LYS A 62 -22.29 -5.79 -5.04
CA LYS A 62 -22.54 -7.18 -4.64
C LYS A 62 -23.55 -7.29 -3.51
N TRP A 63 -23.39 -6.50 -2.45
CA TRP A 63 -24.21 -6.59 -1.23
C TRP A 63 -25.40 -5.62 -1.24
N GLY A 64 -25.41 -4.66 -2.17
CA GLY A 64 -26.42 -3.62 -2.25
C GLY A 64 -26.23 -2.52 -1.20
N ALA A 65 -27.02 -1.46 -1.34
CA ALA A 65 -26.91 -0.25 -0.49
C ALA A 65 -27.79 -0.32 0.77
N SER A 66 -27.67 -1.41 1.55
CA SER A 66 -28.28 -1.43 2.89
C SER A 66 -27.57 -0.40 3.80
N PRO A 67 -28.22 0.14 4.85
CA PRO A 67 -27.60 1.13 5.73
C PRO A 67 -26.25 0.68 6.32
N ASP A 68 -26.13 -0.61 6.65
CA ASP A 68 -24.90 -1.18 7.21
C ASP A 68 -23.77 -1.23 6.17
N VAL A 69 -24.07 -1.68 4.94
CA VAL A 69 -23.08 -1.74 3.85
C VAL A 69 -22.66 -0.35 3.40
N VAL A 70 -23.59 0.61 3.34
CA VAL A 70 -23.28 2.02 3.04
C VAL A 70 -22.38 2.62 4.12
N SER A 71 -22.67 2.35 5.40
CA SER A 71 -21.83 2.83 6.50
C SER A 71 -20.41 2.25 6.44
N LEU A 72 -20.28 0.98 6.07
CA LEU A 72 -18.98 0.34 5.84
C LEU A 72 -18.24 0.97 4.66
N ALA A 73 -18.93 1.23 3.55
CA ALA A 73 -18.34 1.87 2.38
C ALA A 73 -17.86 3.30 2.69
N ASP A 74 -18.69 4.10 3.36
CA ASP A 74 -18.32 5.45 3.81
C ASP A 74 -17.07 5.41 4.68
N GLN A 75 -17.02 4.48 5.65
CA GLN A 75 -15.84 4.31 6.50
C GLN A 75 -14.60 3.91 5.68
N ALA A 76 -14.77 3.05 4.67
CA ALA A 76 -13.69 2.63 3.78
C ALA A 76 -13.10 3.81 3.01
N TYR A 77 -13.95 4.67 2.41
CA TYR A 77 -13.50 5.87 1.71
C TYR A 77 -12.81 6.87 2.64
N VAL A 78 -13.31 7.05 3.86
CA VAL A 78 -12.68 7.91 4.88
C VAL A 78 -11.29 7.39 5.25
N ASP A 79 -11.17 6.09 5.51
CA ASP A 79 -9.89 5.46 5.85
C ASP A 79 -8.89 5.58 4.68
N MET A 80 -9.35 5.33 3.45
CA MET A 80 -8.55 5.45 2.23
C MET A 80 -8.05 6.88 2.02
N ALA A 81 -8.93 7.88 2.13
CA ALA A 81 -8.57 9.29 1.99
C ALA A 81 -7.54 9.72 3.04
N ARG A 82 -7.70 9.27 4.29
CA ARG A 82 -6.74 9.54 5.38
C ARG A 82 -5.36 8.94 5.09
N LEU A 83 -5.33 7.68 4.63
CA LEU A 83 -4.07 6.98 4.31
C LEU A 83 -3.38 7.59 3.09
N ASN A 84 -4.13 7.97 2.06
CA ASN A 84 -3.60 8.66 0.88
C ASN A 84 -3.00 10.03 1.25
N ALA A 85 -3.70 10.85 2.03
CA ALA A 85 -3.19 12.14 2.50
C ALA A 85 -1.90 12.00 3.34
N THR A 86 -1.82 10.94 4.17
CA THR A 86 -0.61 10.62 4.94
C THR A 86 0.54 10.23 4.01
N ASN A 87 0.29 9.42 2.98
CA ASN A 87 1.29 9.02 1.99
C ASN A 87 1.85 10.23 1.22
N ILE A 88 0.96 11.12 0.76
CA ILE A 88 1.34 12.37 0.09
C ILE A 88 2.22 13.23 1.00
N SER A 89 1.84 13.38 2.27
CA SER A 89 2.61 14.18 3.25
C SER A 89 4.01 13.60 3.50
N LEU A 90 4.13 12.26 3.62
CA LEU A 90 5.42 11.58 3.77
C LEU A 90 6.31 11.74 2.53
N ASN A 91 5.73 11.67 1.33
CA ASN A 91 6.46 11.88 0.08
C ASN A 91 6.93 13.34 -0.05
N HIS A 92 6.11 14.31 0.36
CA HIS A 92 6.50 15.72 0.39
C HIS A 92 7.63 15.99 1.40
N ALA A 93 7.58 15.39 2.60
CA ALA A 93 8.66 15.50 3.58
C ALA A 93 9.98 14.90 3.07
N ARG A 94 9.92 13.81 2.29
CA ARG A 94 11.11 13.21 1.67
C ARG A 94 11.72 14.08 0.57
N THR A 95 10.90 14.79 -0.22
CA THR A 95 11.44 15.67 -1.28
C THR A 95 11.95 17.00 -0.72
N ALA A 96 11.48 17.43 0.45
CA ALA A 96 11.95 18.64 1.13
C ALA A 96 13.32 18.48 1.81
N HIS A 97 13.79 17.24 2.04
CA HIS A 97 15.13 16.94 2.55
C HIS A 97 16.00 16.27 1.47
N PRO A 98 16.61 17.03 0.54
CA PRO A 98 17.69 16.46 -0.26
C PRO A 98 18.80 16.04 0.69
N ILE A 99 19.07 14.73 0.76
CA ILE A 99 20.30 14.22 1.39
C ILE A 99 21.44 14.87 0.62
N SER A 100 22.05 15.90 1.21
CA SER A 100 23.20 16.60 0.67
C SER A 100 24.33 15.59 0.56
N SER A 101 24.53 15.07 -0.66
CA SER A 101 25.59 14.12 -1.01
C SER A 101 26.92 14.85 -1.17
N SER A 102 27.28 15.66 -0.18
CA SER A 102 28.42 16.57 -0.23
C SER A 102 29.15 16.54 1.11
N LEU A 103 29.81 15.42 1.44
CA LEU A 103 30.87 15.39 2.44
C LEU A 103 31.78 14.16 2.21
N PHE A 104 32.39 14.07 1.03
CA PHE A 104 33.67 13.39 0.93
C PHE A 104 34.51 13.98 -0.20
N THR A 105 35.10 15.15 0.05
CA THR A 105 36.22 15.64 -0.76
C THR A 105 37.24 16.34 0.13
N SER A 106 38.29 15.57 0.41
CA SER A 106 39.73 15.89 0.41
C SER A 106 40.39 16.88 1.38
N GLN A 107 41.51 16.37 1.92
CA GLN A 107 42.80 17.00 2.33
C GLN A 107 43.08 16.95 3.85
N ALA A 108 44.31 16.70 4.33
CA ALA A 108 45.63 17.07 3.82
C ALA A 108 46.70 16.06 4.34
N SER A 109 47.66 15.59 3.54
CA SER A 109 49.03 16.13 3.35
C SER A 109 50.09 15.59 4.31
N ALA A 110 51.26 15.32 3.72
CA ALA A 110 52.45 14.66 4.23
C ALA A 110 53.20 15.40 5.35
N LEU A 111 54.07 14.64 6.06
CA LEU A 111 55.30 14.94 6.84
C LEU A 111 55.35 13.87 7.97
N ALA A 112 56.37 13.04 8.19
CA ALA A 112 57.77 13.00 7.80
C ALA A 112 58.27 11.53 7.79
#